data_AF-A0A8J7FW10-F1
#
_entry.id   AF-A0A8J7FW10-F1
#
_cell.length_a   1.000
_cell.length_b   1.000
_cell.length_c   1.000
_cell.angle_alpha   90.00
_cell.angle_beta   90.00
_cell.angle_gamma   90.00
#
_symmetry.space_group_name_H-M   'P 1'
#
loop_
_entity.id
_entity.type
_entity.pdbx_description
1 polymer ?
#
loop_
_entity_poly.entity_id
_entity_poly.type
_entity_poly.pdbx_seq_one_letter_code
_entity_poly.pdbx_strand_id
1 'polypeptide(L)'
;MVSKSELQDTLKEKYGINKNVSQPLSEAECERLLDLLEREPSALKLVESFSRKNAELGRNNAALGRRRSQAERKLETLSSEYAELEASIQALEASKVSLEKRKKQLEQEKQQLETEVKVLSSQTIELSDKVESLTTENTTLVEANDQLKRDNKALKNIVDAIKLRLARDTNELLKYEDSEIRKALIRLFKWTLG
;
A
#
# COMPACT_ATOMS: atom_id res chain seq x y z
N MET A 1 -76.52 34.65 -46.79
CA MET A 1 -76.39 33.41 -46.01
C MET A 1 -75.06 33.47 -45.32
N VAL A 2 -75.05 33.30 -43.99
CA VAL A 2 -73.81 33.28 -43.21
C VAL A 2 -73.08 32.00 -43.57
N SER A 3 -71.79 32.08 -43.86
CA SER A 3 -71.00 30.92 -44.29
C SER A 3 -70.73 29.96 -43.12
N LYS A 4 -70.61 28.66 -43.41
CA LYS A 4 -70.18 27.64 -42.44
C LYS A 4 -68.99 28.05 -41.55
N SER A 5 -67.99 28.75 -42.11
CA SER A 5 -66.83 29.25 -41.34
C SER A 5 -67.22 30.29 -40.30
N GLU A 6 -68.06 31.25 -40.67
CA GLU A 6 -68.53 32.31 -39.76
C GLU A 6 -69.40 31.74 -38.63
N LEU A 7 -70.23 30.72 -38.93
CA LEU A 7 -71.02 30.01 -37.92
C LEU A 7 -70.13 29.23 -36.94
N GLN A 8 -69.07 28.59 -37.42
CA GLN A 8 -68.11 27.88 -36.58
C GLN A 8 -67.25 28.82 -35.72
N ASP A 9 -66.87 29.97 -36.26
CA ASP A 9 -66.16 31.00 -35.50
C ASP A 9 -67.06 31.59 -34.41
N THR A 10 -68.34 31.81 -34.70
CA THR A 10 -69.31 32.27 -33.69
C THR A 10 -69.49 31.23 -32.58
N LEU A 11 -69.61 29.93 -32.92
CA LEU A 11 -69.69 28.83 -31.95
C LEU A 11 -68.41 28.68 -31.12
N LYS A 12 -67.26 29.02 -31.68
CA LYS A 12 -65.95 28.98 -31.01
C LYS A 12 -65.73 30.18 -30.08
N GLU A 13 -65.99 31.39 -30.56
CA GLU A 13 -65.70 32.63 -29.83
C GLU A 13 -66.73 32.92 -28.74
N LYS A 14 -68.03 32.70 -29.01
CA LYS A 14 -69.09 32.94 -28.02
C LYS A 14 -69.30 31.77 -27.06
N TYR A 15 -69.22 30.53 -27.56
CA TYR A 15 -69.64 29.35 -26.80
C TYR A 15 -68.52 28.32 -26.54
N GLY A 16 -67.33 28.48 -27.14
CA GLY A 16 -66.17 27.63 -26.88
C GLY A 16 -66.25 26.19 -27.43
N ILE A 17 -67.18 25.90 -28.36
CA ILE A 17 -67.57 24.53 -28.74
C ILE A 17 -66.53 23.82 -29.65
N ASN A 18 -65.66 24.56 -30.33
CA ASN A 18 -64.83 24.01 -31.41
C ASN A 18 -63.68 23.07 -30.94
N LYS A 19 -63.22 23.14 -29.69
CA LYS A 19 -62.00 22.39 -29.29
C LYS A 19 -62.17 20.87 -29.14
N ASN A 20 -63.40 20.34 -29.10
CA ASN A 20 -63.67 18.95 -28.68
C ASN A 20 -64.68 18.17 -29.55
N VAL A 21 -65.18 18.70 -30.67
CA VAL A 21 -66.14 17.95 -31.47
C VAL A 21 -65.41 16.86 -32.23
N SER A 22 -65.66 15.60 -31.89
CA SER A 22 -64.98 14.43 -32.49
C SER A 22 -65.39 14.19 -33.95
N GLN A 23 -66.46 14.84 -34.42
CA GLN A 23 -66.95 14.79 -35.79
C GLN A 23 -67.17 16.21 -36.32
N PRO A 24 -66.84 16.50 -37.59
CA PRO A 24 -67.02 17.83 -38.15
C PRO A 24 -68.51 18.15 -38.31
N LEU A 25 -68.95 19.25 -37.69
CA LEU A 25 -70.32 19.75 -37.83
C LEU A 25 -70.57 20.21 -39.29
N SER A 26 -71.72 19.82 -39.84
CA SER A 26 -72.26 20.35 -41.10
C SER A 26 -72.84 21.77 -40.89
N GLU A 27 -73.04 22.49 -41.99
CA GLU A 27 -73.56 23.88 -41.94
C GLU A 27 -74.96 23.94 -41.29
N ALA A 28 -75.85 23.02 -41.68
CA ALA A 28 -77.19 22.89 -41.09
C ALA A 28 -77.18 22.51 -39.59
N GLU A 29 -76.17 21.77 -39.13
CA GLU A 29 -76.02 21.44 -37.71
C GLU A 29 -75.50 22.63 -36.90
N CYS A 30 -74.61 23.45 -37.46
CA CYS A 30 -74.16 24.69 -36.84
C CYS A 30 -75.31 25.70 -36.67
N GLU A 31 -76.17 25.86 -37.68
CA GLU A 31 -77.34 26.73 -37.61
C GLU A 31 -78.36 26.26 -36.55
N ARG A 32 -78.65 24.96 -36.51
CA ARG A 32 -79.56 24.37 -35.49
C ARG A 32 -79.01 24.52 -34.07
N LEU A 33 -77.70 24.37 -33.89
CA LEU A 33 -77.04 24.55 -32.60
C LEU A 33 -77.13 26.01 -32.12
N LEU A 34 -76.95 26.97 -33.02
CA LEU A 34 -77.06 28.39 -32.68
C LEU A 34 -78.50 28.77 -32.30
N ASP A 35 -79.51 28.35 -33.08
CA ASP A 35 -80.92 28.59 -32.74
C ASP A 35 -81.30 27.98 -31.39
N LEU A 36 -80.81 26.78 -31.09
CA LEU A 36 -81.05 26.10 -29.81
C LEU A 36 -80.36 26.82 -28.64
N LEU A 37 -79.12 27.31 -28.82
CA LEU A 37 -78.39 28.04 -27.79
C LEU A 37 -78.97 29.44 -27.53
N GLU A 38 -79.59 30.06 -28.53
CA GLU A 38 -80.30 31.34 -28.39
C GLU A 38 -81.66 31.20 -27.71
N ARG A 39 -82.39 30.11 -27.97
CA ARG A 39 -83.74 29.88 -27.42
C ARG A 39 -83.74 29.23 -26.04
N GLU A 40 -82.78 28.36 -25.74
CA GLU A 40 -82.75 27.57 -24.50
C GLU A 40 -81.59 27.96 -23.57
N PRO A 41 -81.82 28.82 -22.56
CA PRO A 41 -80.77 29.29 -21.65
C PRO A 41 -80.17 28.18 -20.78
N SER A 42 -80.90 27.08 -20.57
CA SER A 42 -80.40 25.90 -19.84
C SER A 42 -79.32 25.15 -20.64
N ALA A 43 -79.50 25.02 -21.96
CA ALA A 43 -78.52 24.40 -22.84
C ALA A 43 -77.24 25.24 -22.91
N LEU A 44 -77.37 26.57 -22.95
CA LEU A 44 -76.26 27.50 -22.89
C LEU A 44 -75.41 27.33 -21.61
N LYS A 45 -76.04 27.31 -20.43
CA LYS A 45 -75.34 27.10 -19.14
C LYS A 45 -74.58 25.77 -19.10
N LEU A 46 -75.15 24.73 -19.69
CA LEU A 46 -74.52 23.41 -19.76
C LEU A 46 -73.28 23.42 -20.66
N VAL A 47 -73.37 24.05 -21.85
CA VAL A 47 -72.24 24.23 -22.76
C VAL A 47 -71.13 25.05 -22.11
N GLU A 48 -71.45 26.15 -21.43
CA GLU A 48 -70.46 26.94 -20.70
C GLU A 48 -69.78 26.13 -19.58
N SER A 49 -70.54 25.34 -18.82
CA SER A 49 -70.01 24.47 -17.77
C SER A 49 -69.04 23.43 -18.34
N PHE A 50 -69.43 22.77 -19.43
CA PHE A 50 -68.57 21.80 -20.13
C PHE A 50 -67.31 22.46 -20.71
N SER A 51 -67.45 23.64 -21.32
CA SER A 51 -66.32 24.41 -21.87
C SER A 51 -65.32 24.78 -20.77
N ARG A 52 -65.81 25.27 -19.62
CA ARG A 52 -64.97 25.58 -18.45
C ARG A 52 -64.28 24.33 -17.90
N LYS A 53 -65.02 23.23 -17.72
CA LYS A 53 -64.44 21.97 -17.20
C LYS A 53 -63.40 21.40 -18.15
N ASN A 54 -63.64 21.47 -19.45
CA ASN A 54 -62.69 21.00 -20.46
C ASN A 54 -61.41 21.86 -20.47
N ALA A 55 -61.53 23.19 -20.34
CA ALA A 55 -60.37 24.06 -20.19
C ALA A 55 -59.58 23.76 -18.90
N GLU A 56 -60.26 23.46 -17.80
CA GLU A 56 -59.63 23.03 -16.54
C GLU A 56 -58.89 21.69 -16.71
N LEU A 57 -59.52 20.69 -17.33
CA LEU A 57 -58.90 19.40 -17.64
C LEU A 57 -57.68 19.55 -18.55
N GLY A 58 -57.76 20.41 -19.57
CA GLY A 58 -56.63 20.72 -20.44
C GLY A 58 -55.44 21.32 -19.67
N ARG A 59 -55.71 22.26 -18.75
CA ARG A 59 -54.67 22.82 -17.85
C ARG A 59 -54.07 21.76 -16.93
N ASN A 60 -54.90 20.90 -16.34
CA ASN A 60 -54.46 19.83 -15.46
C ASN A 60 -53.62 18.78 -16.21
N ASN A 61 -54.03 18.37 -17.40
CA ASN A 61 -53.25 17.45 -18.24
C ASN A 61 -51.90 18.05 -18.62
N ALA A 62 -51.86 19.33 -18.99
CA ALA A 62 -50.59 20.01 -19.27
C ALA A 62 -49.69 20.07 -18.03
N ALA A 63 -50.26 20.33 -16.85
CA ALA A 63 -49.51 20.34 -15.59
C ALA A 63 -48.98 18.94 -15.22
N LEU A 64 -49.80 17.90 -15.37
CA LEU A 64 -49.39 16.51 -15.15
C LEU A 64 -48.31 16.08 -16.13
N GLY A 65 -48.43 16.45 -17.42
CA GLY A 65 -47.41 16.18 -18.43
C GLY A 65 -46.06 16.81 -18.09
N ARG A 66 -46.05 18.07 -17.60
CA ARG A 66 -44.83 18.73 -17.12
C ARG A 66 -44.23 18.02 -15.90
N ARG A 67 -45.05 17.64 -14.92
CA ARG A 67 -44.59 16.90 -13.73
C ARG A 67 -44.02 15.53 -14.10
N ARG A 68 -44.66 14.82 -15.02
CA ARG A 68 -44.18 13.52 -15.53
C ARG A 68 -42.81 13.67 -16.18
N SER A 69 -42.66 14.62 -17.10
CA SER A 69 -41.38 14.89 -17.76
C SER A 69 -40.27 15.27 -16.77
N GLN A 70 -40.58 16.05 -15.74
CA GLN A 70 -39.61 16.36 -14.68
C GLN A 70 -39.22 15.13 -13.86
N ALA A 71 -40.18 14.25 -13.54
CA ALA A 71 -39.92 13.02 -12.81
C ALA A 71 -39.07 12.04 -13.64
N GLU A 72 -39.37 11.89 -14.93
CA GLU A 72 -38.59 11.08 -15.88
C GLU A 72 -37.11 11.55 -15.92
N ARG A 73 -36.87 12.85 -16.04
CA ARG A 73 -35.50 13.41 -16.01
C ARG A 73 -34.78 13.14 -14.69
N LYS A 74 -35.45 13.32 -13.56
CA LYS A 74 -34.86 13.02 -12.25
C LYS A 74 -34.50 11.56 -12.10
N LEU A 75 -35.35 10.66 -12.60
CA LEU A 75 -35.10 9.22 -12.56
C LEU A 75 -33.89 8.86 -13.43
N GLU A 76 -33.76 9.46 -14.60
CA GLU A 76 -32.59 9.27 -15.47
C GLU A 76 -31.29 9.75 -14.80
N THR A 77 -31.30 10.94 -14.18
CA THR A 77 -30.15 11.44 -13.42
C THR A 77 -29.80 10.50 -12.26
N LEU A 78 -30.78 10.09 -11.47
CA LEU A 78 -30.56 9.20 -10.34
C LEU A 78 -30.05 7.83 -10.77
N SER A 79 -30.52 7.32 -11.92
CA SER A 79 -30.02 6.07 -12.50
C SER A 79 -28.55 6.18 -12.91
N SER A 80 -28.13 7.32 -13.46
CA SER A 80 -26.72 7.57 -13.79
C SER A 80 -25.86 7.65 -12.53
N GLU A 81 -26.30 8.40 -11.51
CA GLU A 81 -25.60 8.52 -10.23
C GLU A 81 -25.46 7.15 -9.53
N TYR A 82 -26.50 6.32 -9.61
CA TYR A 82 -26.47 4.97 -9.05
C TYR A 82 -25.43 4.09 -9.76
N ALA A 83 -25.37 4.12 -11.08
CA ALA A 83 -24.40 3.35 -11.86
C ALA A 83 -22.95 3.81 -11.57
N GLU A 84 -22.72 5.12 -11.44
CA GLU A 84 -21.42 5.66 -11.05
C GLU A 84 -21.01 5.24 -9.63
N LEU A 85 -21.95 5.27 -8.70
CA LEU A 85 -21.71 4.83 -7.33
C LEU A 85 -21.40 3.33 -7.25
N GLU A 86 -22.13 2.51 -8.01
CA GLU A 86 -21.88 1.07 -8.10
C GLU A 86 -20.47 0.79 -8.66
N ALA A 87 -20.07 1.47 -9.73
CA ALA A 87 -18.72 1.35 -10.28
C ALA A 87 -17.64 1.78 -9.28
N SER A 88 -17.88 2.85 -8.52
CA SER A 88 -16.97 3.33 -7.47
C SER A 88 -16.83 2.30 -6.33
N ILE A 89 -17.93 1.68 -5.90
CA ILE A 89 -17.93 0.61 -4.89
C ILE A 89 -17.09 -0.58 -5.38
N GLN A 90 -17.30 -1.04 -6.62
CA GLN A 90 -16.52 -2.15 -7.18
C GLN A 90 -15.02 -1.83 -7.24
N ALA A 91 -14.65 -0.60 -7.62
CA ALA A 91 -13.25 -0.17 -7.63
C ALA A 91 -12.64 -0.15 -6.21
N LEU A 92 -13.39 0.32 -5.21
CA LEU A 92 -12.96 0.31 -3.81
C LEU A 92 -12.80 -1.11 -3.27
N GLU A 93 -13.70 -2.03 -3.61
CA GLU A 93 -13.60 -3.44 -3.23
C GLU A 93 -12.35 -4.10 -3.83
N ALA A 94 -12.07 -3.86 -5.12
CA ALA A 94 -10.86 -4.35 -5.77
C ALA A 94 -9.58 -3.80 -5.10
N SER A 95 -9.56 -2.50 -4.79
CA SER A 95 -8.46 -1.85 -4.07
C SER A 95 -8.25 -2.46 -2.68
N LYS A 96 -9.34 -2.70 -1.93
CA LYS A 96 -9.30 -3.34 -0.61
C LYS A 96 -8.70 -4.74 -0.67
N VAL A 97 -9.08 -5.56 -1.65
CA VAL A 97 -8.51 -6.91 -1.83
C VAL A 97 -7.02 -6.84 -2.13
N SER A 98 -6.59 -5.90 -2.98
CA SER A 98 -5.17 -5.67 -3.28
C SER A 98 -4.37 -5.26 -2.03
N LEU A 99 -4.91 -4.32 -1.24
CA LEU A 99 -4.29 -3.87 0.00
C LEU A 99 -4.16 -5.00 1.04
N GLU A 100 -5.20 -5.83 1.20
CA GLU A 100 -5.13 -7.00 2.08
C GLU A 100 -4.06 -8.00 1.65
N LYS A 101 -3.91 -8.23 0.34
CA LYS A 101 -2.82 -9.07 -0.19
C LYS A 101 -1.46 -8.46 0.13
N ARG A 102 -1.28 -7.15 -0.08
CA ARG A 102 -0.01 -6.47 0.23
C ARG A 102 0.31 -6.49 1.72
N LYS A 103 -0.69 -6.31 2.58
CA LYS A 103 -0.56 -6.41 4.03
C LYS A 103 -0.06 -7.79 4.45
N LYS A 104 -0.64 -8.86 3.91
CA LYS A 104 -0.18 -10.24 4.19
C LYS A 104 1.26 -10.48 3.76
N GLN A 105 1.67 -9.96 2.60
CA GLN A 105 3.06 -10.05 2.14
C GLN A 105 4.02 -9.33 3.09
N LEU A 106 3.68 -8.11 3.48
CA LEU A 106 4.50 -7.33 4.42
C LEU A 106 4.62 -8.01 5.79
N GLU A 107 3.54 -8.65 6.28
CA GLU A 107 3.61 -9.39 7.54
C GLU A 107 4.54 -10.61 7.43
N GLN A 108 4.55 -11.30 6.28
CA GLN A 108 5.48 -12.41 6.03
C GLN A 108 6.92 -11.92 5.93
N GLU A 109 7.18 -10.84 5.19
CA GLU A 109 8.52 -10.22 5.09
C GLU A 109 9.02 -9.79 6.46
N LYS A 110 8.16 -9.20 7.29
CA LYS A 110 8.49 -8.81 8.67
C LYS A 110 8.88 -10.02 9.53
N GLN A 111 8.10 -11.11 9.49
CA GLN A 111 8.43 -12.33 10.25
C GLN A 111 9.76 -12.96 9.82
N GLN A 112 10.07 -12.92 8.52
CA GLN A 112 11.35 -13.39 7.98
C GLN A 112 12.50 -12.53 8.51
N LEU A 113 12.39 -11.21 8.44
CA LEU A 113 13.40 -10.28 8.95
C LEU A 113 13.60 -10.43 10.46
N GLU A 114 12.53 -10.59 11.24
CA GLU A 114 12.63 -10.85 12.69
C GLU A 114 13.38 -12.14 13.00
N THR A 115 13.21 -13.17 12.16
CA THR A 115 13.94 -14.43 12.30
C THR A 115 15.41 -14.26 11.96
N GLU A 116 15.71 -13.56 10.86
CA GLU A 116 17.09 -13.27 10.43
C GLU A 116 17.85 -12.44 11.48
N VAL A 117 17.21 -11.42 12.05
CA VAL A 117 17.79 -10.61 13.14
C VAL A 117 18.13 -11.47 14.35
N LYS A 118 17.27 -12.43 14.74
CA LYS A 118 17.56 -13.34 15.85
C LYS A 118 18.77 -14.23 15.56
N VAL A 119 18.87 -14.76 14.35
CA VAL A 119 20.02 -15.59 13.92
C VAL A 119 21.31 -14.78 13.91
N LEU A 120 21.29 -13.57 13.35
CA LEU A 120 22.47 -12.69 13.35
C LEU A 120 22.87 -12.29 14.78
N SER A 121 21.89 -12.05 15.65
CA SER A 121 22.15 -11.77 17.05
C SER A 121 22.82 -12.94 17.77
N SER A 122 22.37 -14.19 17.53
CA SER A 122 23.00 -15.36 18.15
C SER A 122 24.41 -15.58 17.63
N GLN A 123 24.63 -15.44 16.32
CA GLN A 123 25.96 -15.52 15.71
C GLN A 123 26.91 -14.46 16.26
N THR A 124 26.42 -13.25 16.51
CA THR A 124 27.23 -12.17 17.09
C THR A 124 27.69 -12.52 18.51
N ILE A 125 26.82 -13.12 19.31
CA ILE A 125 27.17 -13.59 20.66
C ILE A 125 28.22 -14.71 20.58
N GLU A 126 28.00 -15.72 19.74
CA GLU A 126 28.95 -16.84 19.56
C GLU A 126 30.34 -16.36 19.09
N LEU A 127 30.38 -15.41 18.16
CA LEU A 127 31.63 -14.81 17.71
C LEU A 127 32.30 -13.99 18.81
N SER A 128 31.54 -13.25 19.61
CA SER A 128 32.07 -12.50 20.76
C SER A 128 32.72 -13.43 21.77
N ASP A 129 32.05 -14.52 22.15
CA ASP A 129 32.59 -15.53 23.07
C ASP A 129 33.87 -16.17 22.51
N LYS A 130 33.89 -16.44 21.19
CA LYS A 130 35.07 -17.01 20.54
C LYS A 130 36.25 -16.03 20.55
N VAL A 131 36.00 -14.74 20.32
CA VAL A 131 37.02 -13.69 20.38
C VAL A 131 37.57 -13.57 21.80
N GLU A 132 36.72 -13.60 22.83
CA GLU A 132 37.16 -13.56 24.23
C GLU A 132 38.04 -14.76 24.55
N SER A 133 37.60 -15.97 24.21
CA SER A 133 38.38 -17.21 24.40
C SER A 133 39.75 -17.16 23.71
N LEU A 134 39.81 -16.72 22.45
CA LEU A 134 41.07 -16.57 21.71
C LEU A 134 41.97 -15.49 22.32
N THR A 135 41.38 -14.43 22.86
CA THR A 135 42.13 -13.36 23.54
C THR A 135 42.78 -13.91 24.80
N THR A 136 42.05 -14.68 25.61
CA THR A 136 42.61 -15.34 26.80
C THR A 136 43.72 -16.31 26.42
N GLU A 137 43.50 -17.18 25.44
CA GLU A 137 44.54 -18.12 24.97
C GLU A 137 45.80 -17.38 24.51
N ASN A 138 45.65 -16.32 23.72
CA ASN A 138 46.78 -15.51 23.28
C ASN A 138 47.54 -14.86 24.45
N THR A 139 46.83 -14.31 25.44
CA THR A 139 47.50 -13.76 26.64
C THR A 139 48.33 -14.82 27.37
N THR A 140 47.81 -16.05 27.53
CA THR A 140 48.58 -17.14 28.16
C THR A 140 49.81 -17.55 27.34
N LEU A 141 49.70 -17.57 26.00
CA LEU A 141 50.82 -17.88 25.12
C LEU A 141 51.91 -16.79 25.18
N VAL A 142 51.51 -15.52 25.25
CA VAL A 142 52.44 -14.39 25.42
C VAL A 142 53.20 -14.52 26.73
N GLU A 143 52.51 -14.80 27.84
CA GLU A 143 53.14 -14.99 29.15
C GLU A 143 54.11 -16.18 29.15
N ALA A 144 53.70 -17.32 28.58
CA ALA A 144 54.56 -18.49 28.44
C ALA A 144 55.81 -18.20 27.60
N ASN A 145 55.65 -17.47 26.49
CA ASN A 145 56.76 -17.06 25.64
C ASN A 145 57.75 -16.14 26.39
N ASP A 146 57.23 -15.17 27.15
CA ASP A 146 58.07 -14.29 27.96
C ASP A 146 58.80 -15.02 29.08
N GLN A 147 58.17 -16.04 29.69
CA GLN A 147 58.85 -16.91 30.64
C GLN A 147 59.97 -17.71 29.96
N LEU A 148 59.71 -18.33 28.80
CA LEU A 148 60.73 -19.05 28.03
C LEU A 148 61.89 -18.15 27.61
N LYS A 149 61.66 -16.87 27.28
CA LYS A 149 62.74 -15.91 27.01
C LYS A 149 63.61 -15.67 28.24
N ARG A 150 63.00 -15.54 29.43
CA ARG A 150 63.75 -15.37 30.69
C ARG A 150 64.58 -16.62 31.00
N ASP A 151 63.99 -17.79 30.86
CA ASP A 151 64.66 -19.07 31.12
C ASP A 151 65.82 -19.29 30.15
N ASN A 152 65.63 -19.01 28.86
CA ASN A 152 66.71 -19.05 27.87
C ASN A 152 67.86 -18.09 28.21
N LYS A 153 67.55 -16.87 28.68
CA LYS A 153 68.58 -15.92 29.13
C LYS A 153 69.32 -16.45 30.36
N ALA A 154 68.61 -17.04 31.32
CA ALA A 154 69.23 -17.64 32.52
C ALA A 154 70.13 -18.83 32.16
N LEU A 155 69.66 -19.74 31.30
CA LEU A 155 70.43 -20.87 30.79
C LEU A 155 71.69 -20.39 30.05
N LYS A 156 71.57 -19.38 29.20
CA LYS A 156 72.73 -18.78 28.51
C LYS A 156 73.78 -18.28 29.51
N ASN A 157 73.35 -17.55 30.54
CA ASN A 157 74.26 -17.07 31.59
C ASN A 157 74.93 -18.23 32.35
N ILE A 158 74.20 -19.30 32.66
CA ILE A 158 74.75 -20.50 33.31
C ILE A 158 75.79 -21.18 32.41
N VAL A 159 75.47 -21.34 31.13
CA VAL A 159 76.39 -21.93 30.14
C VAL A 159 77.67 -21.08 30.03
N ASP A 160 77.54 -19.76 29.96
CA ASP A 160 78.69 -18.85 29.92
C ASP A 160 79.54 -18.94 31.20
N ALA A 161 78.91 -19.04 32.38
CA ALA A 161 79.61 -19.24 33.65
C ALA A 161 80.36 -20.59 33.71
N ILE A 162 79.74 -21.68 33.23
CA ILE A 162 80.38 -22.99 33.13
C ILE A 162 81.58 -22.93 32.17
N LYS A 163 81.42 -22.31 31.00
CA LYS A 163 82.51 -22.13 30.03
C LYS A 163 83.69 -21.37 30.63
N LEU A 164 83.42 -20.27 31.37
CA LEU A 164 84.46 -19.50 32.06
C LEU A 164 85.16 -20.31 33.15
N ARG A 165 84.41 -21.09 33.94
CA ARG A 165 84.98 -21.96 34.97
C ARG A 165 85.85 -23.06 34.35
N LEU A 166 85.36 -23.76 33.32
CA LEU A 166 86.14 -24.74 32.57
C LEU A 166 87.43 -24.14 32.01
N ALA A 167 87.37 -22.92 31.49
CA ALA A 167 88.56 -22.19 31.03
C ALA A 167 89.58 -21.92 32.14
N ARG A 168 89.11 -21.53 33.33
CA ARG A 168 89.98 -21.35 34.49
C ARG A 168 90.61 -22.67 34.94
N ASP A 169 89.79 -23.69 35.17
CA ASP A 169 90.23 -25.00 35.67
C ASP A 169 91.23 -25.66 34.70
N THR A 170 90.98 -25.55 33.38
CA THR A 170 91.91 -26.02 32.34
C THR A 170 93.24 -25.25 32.41
N ASN A 171 93.21 -23.92 32.53
CA ASN A 171 94.43 -23.11 32.64
C ASN A 171 95.25 -23.45 33.90
N GLU A 172 94.61 -23.80 35.01
CA GLU A 172 95.30 -24.28 36.22
C GLU A 172 95.95 -25.64 35.98
N LEU A 173 95.24 -26.58 35.35
CA LEU A 173 95.76 -27.91 35.04
C LEU A 173 96.94 -27.88 34.04
N LEU A 174 96.99 -26.91 33.12
CA LEU A 174 98.12 -26.75 32.18
C LEU A 174 99.43 -26.31 32.86
N LYS A 175 99.39 -25.86 34.12
CA LYS A 175 100.57 -25.45 34.89
C LYS A 175 101.36 -26.63 35.46
N TYR A 176 100.77 -27.83 35.53
CA TYR A 176 101.47 -29.04 35.97
C TYR A 176 102.51 -29.48 34.92
N GLU A 177 103.59 -30.14 35.37
CA GLU A 177 104.81 -30.39 34.58
C GLU A 177 104.67 -31.45 33.47
N ASP A 178 103.64 -32.31 33.51
CA ASP A 178 103.47 -33.41 32.56
C ASP A 178 103.06 -32.94 31.15
N SER A 179 103.95 -33.17 30.17
CA SER A 179 103.80 -32.79 28.76
C SER A 179 102.64 -33.48 28.05
N GLU A 180 102.40 -34.77 28.30
CA GLU A 180 101.40 -35.54 27.56
C GLU A 180 99.99 -35.26 28.09
N ILE A 181 99.86 -35.11 29.41
CA ILE A 181 98.61 -34.64 30.05
C ILE A 181 98.26 -33.24 29.55
N ARG A 182 99.25 -32.33 29.45
CA ARG A 182 99.05 -30.97 28.93
C ARG A 182 98.54 -30.97 27.49
N LYS A 183 99.14 -31.77 26.59
CA LYS A 183 98.72 -31.88 25.18
C LYS A 183 97.31 -32.46 25.05
N ALA A 184 96.97 -33.47 25.87
CA ALA A 184 95.62 -34.06 25.89
C ALA A 184 94.56 -33.05 26.37
N LEU A 185 94.86 -32.27 27.42
CA LEU A 185 93.98 -31.22 27.92
C LEU A 185 93.71 -30.13 26.87
N ILE A 186 94.73 -29.68 26.14
CA ILE A 186 94.57 -28.66 25.08
C ILE A 186 93.60 -29.13 23.99
N ARG A 187 93.65 -30.42 23.61
CA ARG A 187 92.72 -30.98 22.61
C ARG A 187 91.28 -31.03 23.14
N LEU A 188 91.09 -31.51 24.37
CA LEU A 188 89.78 -31.59 25.01
C LEU A 188 89.14 -30.19 25.14
N PHE A 189 89.92 -29.22 25.61
CA PHE A 189 89.48 -27.86 25.82
C PHE A 189 89.01 -27.16 24.53
N LYS A 190 89.77 -27.33 23.44
CA LYS A 190 89.39 -26.80 22.12
C LYS A 190 88.07 -27.40 21.60
N TRP A 191 87.79 -28.67 21.88
CA TRP A 191 86.55 -29.33 21.49
C TRP A 191 85.34 -28.86 22.31
N THR A 192 85.53 -28.51 23.58
CA THR A 192 84.44 -28.06 24.47
C THR A 192 84.05 -26.58 24.34
N LEU A 193 84.88 -25.76 23.67
CA LEU A 193 84.67 -24.31 23.54
C LEU A 193 84.42 -23.82 22.10
N GLY A 194 84.76 -24.62 21.08
CA GLY A 194 84.39 -24.36 19.68
C GLY A 194 83.02 -24.89 19.36
#